data_AF-A0A6C0KYD3-F1
#
_entry.id   AF-A0A6C0KYD3-F1
#
_cell.length_a   1.000
_cell.length_b   1.000
_cell.length_c   1.000
_cell.angle_alpha   90.00
_cell.angle_beta   90.00
_cell.angle_gamma   90.00
#
_symmetry.space_group_name_H-M   'P 1'
#
loop_
_entity.id
_entity.type
_entity.pdbx_description
1 polymer ?
#
loop_
_entity_poly.entity_id
_entity_poly.type
_entity_poly.pdbx_seq_one_letter_code
_entity_poly.pdbx_strand_id
1 'polypeptide(L)'
;MESKDEGLEAIRKVLKPIKTALIDLFISLARVFFFWLPGGDVACGQALMITHFIGGCLLYTIYFMLRPLNPMRFFIFILLILIVIQQIVFRGCVITKAEQKLTGSNDTILDPWIRLCGLEPTRELRIVCNLATVGCMSMTLLMNTILEQIYLV
;
A
#
# COMPACT_ATOMS: atom_id res chain seq x y z
N MET A 1 0.63 21.33 -21.09
CA MET A 1 0.39 20.35 -20.02
C MET A 1 1.63 19.46 -19.76
N GLU A 2 2.80 19.79 -20.32
CA GLU A 2 4.03 18.97 -20.26
C GLU A 2 4.89 19.17 -18.99
N SER A 3 4.89 20.35 -18.36
CA SER A 3 5.85 20.62 -17.26
C SER A 3 5.56 19.88 -15.95
N LYS A 4 4.34 19.38 -15.74
CA LYS A 4 3.97 18.63 -14.53
C LYS A 4 4.54 17.20 -14.52
N ASP A 5 4.73 16.59 -15.69
CA ASP A 5 5.25 15.22 -15.78
C ASP A 5 6.78 15.19 -15.62
N GLU A 6 7.49 16.22 -16.10
CA GLU A 6 8.95 16.33 -15.97
C GLU A 6 9.42 16.35 -14.51
N GLY A 7 8.74 17.13 -13.65
CA GLY A 7 9.07 17.20 -12.23
C GLY A 7 8.85 15.88 -11.50
N LEU A 8 7.78 15.15 -11.86
CA LEU A 8 7.46 13.87 -11.24
C LEU A 8 8.40 12.76 -11.71
N GLU A 9 8.84 12.80 -12.96
CA GLU A 9 9.90 11.92 -13.49
C GLU A 9 11.27 12.21 -12.85
N ALA A 10 11.62 13.47 -12.61
CA ALA A 10 12.84 13.82 -11.88
C ALA A 10 12.83 13.25 -10.46
N ILE A 11 11.71 13.40 -9.73
CA ILE A 11 11.53 12.82 -8.39
C ILE A 11 11.63 11.29 -8.44
N ARG A 12 10.98 10.64 -9.42
CA ARG A 12 11.07 9.18 -9.61
C ARG A 12 12.52 8.73 -9.79
N LYS A 13 13.31 9.47 -10.57
CA LYS A 13 14.72 9.15 -10.83
C LYS A 13 15.55 9.22 -9.55
N VAL A 14 15.35 10.26 -8.74
CA VAL A 14 16.04 10.44 -7.45
C VAL A 14 15.65 9.36 -6.44
N LEU A 15 14.36 9.01 -6.36
CA LEU A 15 13.85 8.05 -5.39
C LEU A 15 13.97 6.58 -5.81
N LYS A 16 14.36 6.30 -7.07
CA LYS A 16 14.52 4.94 -7.59
C LYS A 16 15.44 4.04 -6.74
N PRO A 17 16.60 4.50 -6.23
CA PRO A 17 17.45 3.67 -5.37
C PRO A 17 16.74 3.31 -4.07
N ILE A 18 16.05 4.28 -3.44
CA ILE A 18 15.30 4.07 -2.20
C ILE A 18 14.17 3.06 -2.44
N LYS A 19 13.41 3.21 -3.53
CA LYS A 19 12.37 2.25 -3.92
C LYS A 19 12.94 0.83 -4.05
N THR A 20 14.10 0.69 -4.68
CA THR A 20 14.74 -0.62 -4.90
C THR A 20 15.20 -1.22 -3.58
N ALA A 21 15.85 -0.44 -2.73
CA ALA A 21 16.27 -0.86 -1.40
C ALA A 21 15.07 -1.30 -0.52
N LEU A 22 13.94 -0.58 -0.58
CA LEU A 22 12.73 -0.96 0.13
C LEU A 22 12.15 -2.29 -0.39
N ILE A 23 12.13 -2.50 -1.71
CA ILE A 23 11.69 -3.77 -2.29
C ILE A 23 12.57 -4.91 -1.79
N ASP A 24 13.90 -4.75 -1.84
CA ASP A 24 14.84 -5.79 -1.42
C ASP A 24 14.78 -6.04 0.11
N LEU A 25 14.48 -5.00 0.90
CA LEU A 25 14.17 -5.13 2.32
C LEU A 25 12.94 -6.02 2.54
N PHE A 26 11.81 -5.74 1.86
CA PHE A 26 10.60 -6.55 2.02
C PHE A 26 10.78 -7.99 1.52
N ILE A 27 11.57 -8.21 0.47
CA ILE A 27 11.96 -9.55 0.02
C ILE A 27 12.74 -10.29 1.10
N SER A 28 13.73 -9.62 1.70
CA SER A 28 14.56 -10.20 2.75
C SER A 28 13.72 -10.53 3.99
N LEU A 29 12.84 -9.61 4.40
CA LEU A 29 11.90 -9.83 5.50
C LEU A 29 10.94 -10.99 5.20
N ALA A 30 10.39 -11.07 4.00
CA ALA A 30 9.50 -12.17 3.62
C ALA A 30 10.22 -13.52 3.69
N ARG A 31 11.46 -13.61 3.19
CA ARG A 31 12.28 -14.83 3.29
C ARG A 31 12.60 -15.21 4.73
N VAL A 32 12.82 -14.23 5.61
CA VAL A 32 13.09 -14.47 7.04
C VAL A 32 11.81 -14.88 7.80
N PHE A 33 10.69 -14.21 7.59
CA PHE A 33 9.45 -14.50 8.32
C PHE A 33 8.74 -15.76 7.81
N PHE A 34 8.87 -16.06 6.52
CA PHE A 34 8.21 -17.17 5.86
C PHE A 34 9.17 -18.29 5.45
N PHE A 35 10.39 -18.34 6.03
CA PHE A 35 11.42 -19.33 5.70
C PHE A 35 10.96 -20.79 5.82
N TRP A 36 9.95 -21.02 6.67
CA TRP A 36 9.40 -22.34 6.98
C TRP A 36 8.33 -22.80 5.98
N LEU A 37 7.88 -21.94 5.06
CA LEU A 37 6.88 -22.32 4.07
C LEU A 37 7.49 -23.20 2.96
N PRO A 38 6.84 -24.33 2.62
CA PRO A 38 7.25 -25.11 1.46
C PRO A 38 6.93 -24.33 0.17
N GLY A 39 7.83 -24.38 -0.81
CA GLY A 39 7.65 -23.69 -2.10
C GLY A 39 8.56 -22.47 -2.33
N GLY A 40 9.48 -22.17 -1.39
CA GLY A 40 10.53 -21.17 -1.58
C GLY A 40 9.98 -19.76 -1.78
N ASP A 41 10.58 -19.00 -2.71
CA ASP A 41 10.24 -17.60 -2.95
C ASP A 41 8.78 -17.39 -3.37
N VAL A 42 8.20 -18.33 -4.14
CA VAL A 42 6.80 -18.22 -4.59
C VAL A 42 5.85 -18.24 -3.39
N ALA A 43 6.06 -19.19 -2.47
CA ALA A 43 5.25 -19.28 -1.24
C ALA A 43 5.46 -18.06 -0.34
N CYS A 44 6.70 -17.58 -0.21
CA CYS A 44 7.00 -16.35 0.53
C CYS A 44 6.28 -15.13 -0.06
N GLY A 45 6.25 -15.02 -1.39
CA GLY A 45 5.57 -13.93 -2.10
C GLY A 45 4.05 -13.97 -1.93
N GLN A 46 3.45 -15.16 -1.98
CA GLN A 46 2.01 -15.35 -1.71
C GLN A 46 1.65 -15.04 -0.25
N ALA A 47 2.47 -15.48 0.70
CA ALA A 47 2.29 -15.17 2.11
C ALA A 47 2.44 -13.66 2.39
N LEU A 48 3.39 -13.00 1.73
CA LEU A 48 3.55 -11.55 1.79
C LEU A 48 2.31 -10.83 1.25
N MET A 49 1.73 -11.31 0.15
CA MET A 49 0.51 -10.74 -0.43
C MET A 49 -0.68 -10.79 0.54
N ILE A 50 -0.89 -11.93 1.20
CA ILE A 50 -1.93 -12.09 2.23
C ILE A 50 -1.65 -11.16 3.42
N THR A 51 -0.40 -11.14 3.89
CA THR A 51 0.01 -10.34 5.05
C THR A 51 -0.10 -8.85 4.76
N HIS A 52 0.19 -8.41 3.54
CA HIS A 52 0.05 -7.02 3.13
C HIS A 52 -1.42 -6.59 3.16
N PHE A 53 -2.33 -7.41 2.63
CA PHE A 53 -3.77 -7.14 2.68
C PHE A 53 -4.29 -7.11 4.12
N ILE A 54 -4.02 -8.16 4.90
CA ILE A 54 -4.46 -8.25 6.30
C ILE A 54 -3.85 -7.13 7.14
N GLY A 55 -2.56 -6.84 6.95
CA GLY A 55 -1.85 -5.77 7.63
C GLY A 55 -2.46 -4.40 7.37
N GLY A 56 -2.87 -4.13 6.12
CA GLY A 56 -3.62 -2.92 5.76
C GLY A 56 -4.97 -2.81 6.49
N CYS A 57 -5.74 -3.90 6.53
CA CYS A 57 -7.02 -3.95 7.25
C CYS A 57 -6.85 -3.79 8.77
N LEU A 58 -5.85 -4.43 9.36
CA LEU A 58 -5.53 -4.32 10.79
C LEU A 58 -5.11 -2.90 11.14
N LEU A 59 -4.24 -2.27 10.35
CA LEU A 59 -3.80 -0.89 10.56
C LEU A 59 -5.00 0.07 10.58
N TYR A 60 -5.93 -0.09 9.64
CA TYR A 60 -7.15 0.72 9.58
C TYR A 60 -8.08 0.46 10.78
N THR A 61 -8.20 -0.79 11.21
CA THR A 61 -9.04 -1.16 12.37
C THR A 61 -8.47 -0.61 13.68
N ILE A 62 -7.14 -0.70 13.86
CA ILE A 62 -6.43 -0.19 15.05
C ILE A 62 -6.73 1.30 15.25
N TYR A 63 -6.84 2.09 14.18
CA TYR A 63 -7.20 3.50 14.29
C TYR A 63 -8.49 3.74 15.07
N PHE A 64 -9.53 2.90 14.90
CA PHE A 64 -10.81 3.04 15.59
C PHE A 64 -10.82 2.42 17.00
N MET A 65 -9.87 1.53 17.30
CA MET A 65 -9.72 0.95 18.64
C MET A 65 -8.97 1.89 19.59
N LEU A 66 -8.16 2.80 19.04
CA LEU A 66 -7.42 3.78 19.82
C LEU A 66 -8.35 4.87 20.36
N ARG A 67 -8.05 5.34 21.57
CA ARG A 67 -8.79 6.46 22.17
C ARG A 67 -8.72 7.71 21.28
N PRO A 68 -9.77 8.55 21.29
CA PRO A 68 -9.70 9.88 20.69
C PRO A 68 -8.45 10.65 21.13
N LEU A 69 -7.88 11.43 20.20
CA LEU A 69 -6.65 12.21 20.42
C LEU A 69 -5.37 11.41 20.70
N ASN A 70 -5.38 10.07 20.59
CA ASN A 70 -4.16 9.30 20.72
C ASN A 70 -3.18 9.61 19.56
N PRO A 71 -1.91 9.95 19.84
CA PRO A 71 -0.93 10.30 18.80
C PRO A 71 -0.72 9.20 17.75
N MET A 72 -0.91 7.92 18.11
CA MET A 72 -0.83 6.81 17.17
C MET A 72 -1.82 6.92 16.01
N ARG A 73 -2.97 7.56 16.21
CA ARG A 73 -3.96 7.79 15.14
C ARG A 73 -3.43 8.72 14.06
N PHE A 74 -2.70 9.75 14.46
CA PHE A 74 -2.02 10.66 13.53
C PHE A 74 -0.91 9.94 12.75
N PHE A 75 -0.13 9.08 13.40
CA PHE A 75 0.86 8.26 12.72
C PHE A 75 0.23 7.32 11.69
N ILE A 76 -0.88 6.66 12.04
CA ILE A 76 -1.62 5.79 11.10
C ILE A 76 -2.14 6.61 9.90
N PHE A 77 -2.69 7.80 10.14
CA PHE A 77 -3.14 8.68 9.07
C PHE A 77 -1.99 9.09 8.12
N ILE A 78 -0.87 9.57 8.67
CA ILE A 78 0.33 9.91 7.86
C ILE A 78 0.78 8.70 7.05
N LEU A 79 0.82 7.51 7.67
CA LEU A 79 1.23 6.29 6.98
C LEU A 79 0.34 5.97 5.77
N LEU A 80 -0.99 6.11 5.90
CA LEU A 80 -1.90 5.94 4.76
C LEU A 80 -1.67 6.99 3.66
N ILE A 81 -1.42 8.25 4.03
CA ILE A 81 -1.05 9.30 3.05
C ILE A 81 0.25 8.96 2.32
N LEU A 82 1.26 8.45 3.03
CA LEU A 82 2.50 8.00 2.41
C LEU A 82 2.26 6.85 1.43
N ILE A 83 1.36 5.92 1.75
CA ILE A 83 0.95 4.85 0.83
C ILE A 83 0.30 5.44 -0.42
N VAL A 84 -0.60 6.41 -0.30
CA VAL A 84 -1.21 7.10 -1.45
C VAL A 84 -0.14 7.78 -2.32
N ILE A 85 0.78 8.53 -1.71
CA ILE A 85 1.91 9.16 -2.41
C ILE A 85 2.76 8.11 -3.13
N GLN A 86 3.02 6.98 -2.47
CA GLN A 86 3.77 5.88 -3.06
C GLN A 86 3.09 5.32 -4.32
N GLN A 87 1.77 5.16 -4.31
CA GLN A 87 1.03 4.71 -5.48
C GLN A 87 1.19 5.67 -6.66
N ILE A 88 1.18 6.99 -6.41
CA ILE A 88 1.31 8.02 -7.45
C ILE A 88 2.76 8.12 -7.96
N VAL A 89 3.72 8.23 -7.05
CA VAL A 89 5.13 8.47 -7.38
C VAL A 89 5.76 7.20 -7.95
N PHE A 90 5.62 6.06 -7.28
CA PHE A 90 6.27 4.80 -7.68
C PHE A 90 5.42 3.92 -8.60
N ARG A 91 4.19 4.34 -8.91
CA ARG A 91 3.22 3.60 -9.72
C ARG A 91 2.98 2.20 -9.15
N GLY A 92 2.76 2.12 -7.84
CA GLY A 92 2.59 0.88 -7.09
C GLY A 92 3.16 0.95 -5.66
N CYS A 93 2.64 0.11 -4.76
CA CYS A 93 3.23 -0.14 -3.45
C CYS A 93 4.53 -0.97 -3.59
N VAL A 94 5.56 -0.65 -2.80
CA VAL A 94 6.81 -1.43 -2.77
C VAL A 94 6.60 -2.87 -2.31
N ILE A 95 5.64 -3.11 -1.40
CA ILE A 95 5.32 -4.47 -0.93
C ILE A 95 4.73 -5.28 -2.07
N THR A 96 3.78 -4.71 -2.82
CA THR A 96 3.26 -5.35 -4.04
C THR A 96 4.36 -5.64 -5.07
N LYS A 97 5.36 -4.76 -5.20
CA LYS A 97 6.50 -5.03 -6.09
C LYS A 97 7.41 -6.14 -5.57
N ALA A 98 7.57 -6.27 -4.26
CA ALA A 98 8.26 -7.38 -3.64
C ALA A 98 7.51 -8.71 -3.84
N GLU A 99 6.17 -8.73 -3.64
CA GLU A 99 5.30 -9.87 -3.92
C GLU A 99 5.44 -10.36 -5.36
N GLN A 100 5.38 -9.43 -6.33
CA GLN A 100 5.53 -9.74 -7.76
C GLN A 100 6.92 -10.31 -8.08
N LYS A 101 7.98 -9.75 -7.48
CA LYS A 101 9.36 -10.21 -7.69
C LYS A 101 9.62 -11.59 -7.08
N LEU A 102 8.98 -11.91 -5.95
CA LEU A 102 9.05 -13.22 -5.29
C LEU A 102 8.22 -14.29 -6.02
N THR A 103 7.01 -13.94 -6.45
CA THR A 103 6.09 -14.90 -7.09
C THR A 103 6.36 -15.11 -8.58
N GLY A 104 7.02 -14.14 -9.25
CA GLY A 104 7.10 -14.09 -10.71
C GLY A 104 5.77 -13.77 -11.40
N SER A 105 4.70 -13.50 -10.64
CA SER A 105 3.40 -13.10 -11.15
C SER A 105 3.27 -11.58 -11.23
N ASN A 106 2.46 -11.09 -12.18
CA ASN A 106 2.06 -9.70 -12.26
C ASN A 106 0.74 -9.40 -11.56
N ASP A 107 0.11 -10.41 -10.95
CA ASP A 107 -1.14 -10.24 -10.20
C ASP A 107 -0.91 -9.38 -8.94
N THR A 108 -1.99 -8.81 -8.42
CA THR A 108 -2.01 -8.03 -7.17
C THR A 108 -3.19 -8.44 -6.31
N ILE A 109 -3.21 -7.98 -5.05
CA ILE A 109 -4.35 -8.15 -4.14
C ILE A 109 -5.69 -7.63 -4.71
N LEU A 110 -5.65 -6.70 -5.68
CA LEU A 110 -6.85 -6.12 -6.28
C LEU A 110 -7.38 -6.92 -7.47
N ASP A 111 -6.56 -7.76 -8.08
CA ASP A 111 -6.90 -8.45 -9.33
C ASP A 111 -8.14 -9.33 -9.21
N PRO A 112 -8.32 -10.13 -8.14
CA PRO A 112 -9.55 -10.91 -7.96
C PRO A 112 -10.80 -10.03 -7.95
N TRP A 113 -10.75 -8.89 -7.27
CA TRP A 113 -11.88 -7.96 -7.17
C TRP A 113 -12.20 -7.28 -8.50
N ILE A 114 -11.18 -6.87 -9.25
CA ILE A 114 -11.34 -6.30 -10.58
C ILE A 114 -11.97 -7.32 -11.54
N ARG A 115 -11.50 -8.58 -11.50
CA ARG A 115 -12.05 -9.67 -12.32
C ARG A 115 -13.48 -10.04 -11.92
N LEU A 116 -13.82 -9.98 -10.62
CA LEU A 116 -15.20 -10.18 -10.14
C LEU A 116 -16.17 -9.11 -10.69
N CYS A 117 -15.68 -7.91 -10.98
CA CYS A 117 -16.45 -6.86 -11.67
C CYS A 117 -16.54 -7.07 -13.20
N GLY A 118 -15.99 -8.16 -13.74
CA GLY A 118 -15.96 -8.44 -15.18
C GLY A 118 -14.95 -7.59 -15.95
N LEU A 119 -13.95 -7.00 -15.28
CA LEU A 119 -12.94 -6.14 -15.88
C LEU A 119 -11.57 -6.84 -15.95
N GLU A 120 -10.78 -6.47 -16.96
CA GLU A 120 -9.38 -6.89 -17.10
C GLU A 120 -8.44 -6.05 -16.20
N PRO A 121 -7.60 -6.67 -15.33
CA PRO A 121 -6.70 -5.95 -14.43
C PRO A 121 -5.54 -5.26 -15.15
N THR A 122 -5.82 -4.11 -15.75
CA THR A 122 -4.77 -3.25 -16.32
C THR A 122 -4.02 -2.49 -15.23
N ARG A 123 -2.80 -2.04 -15.54
CA ARG A 123 -1.99 -1.24 -14.62
C ARG A 123 -2.71 0.02 -14.15
N GLU A 124 -3.30 0.77 -15.08
CA GLU A 124 -3.99 2.02 -14.78
C GLU A 124 -5.22 1.76 -13.89
N LEU A 125 -5.99 0.71 -14.19
CA LEU A 125 -7.14 0.32 -13.38
C LEU A 125 -6.72 -0.06 -11.95
N ARG A 126 -5.63 -0.82 -11.78
CA ARG A 126 -5.09 -1.13 -10.45
C ARG A 126 -4.66 0.12 -9.68
N ILE A 127 -4.10 1.13 -10.34
CA ILE A 127 -3.75 2.41 -9.70
C ILE A 127 -5.02 3.14 -9.26
N VAL A 128 -6.02 3.25 -10.13
CA VAL A 128 -7.30 3.89 -9.82
C VAL A 128 -8.01 3.18 -8.65
N CYS A 129 -8.12 1.85 -8.68
CA CYS A 129 -8.74 1.08 -7.61
C CYS A 129 -7.98 1.22 -6.29
N ASN A 130 -6.64 1.22 -6.31
CA ASN A 130 -5.84 1.46 -5.10
C ASN A 130 -6.06 2.87 -4.54
N LEU A 131 -6.03 3.89 -5.40
CA LEU A 131 -6.26 5.27 -4.99
C LEU A 131 -7.66 5.47 -4.43
N ALA A 132 -8.67 4.87 -5.05
CA ALA A 132 -10.04 4.90 -4.55
C ALA A 132 -10.14 4.25 -3.17
N THR A 133 -9.56 3.06 -3.00
CA THR A 133 -9.63 2.29 -1.74
C THR A 133 -8.87 2.98 -0.61
N VAL A 134 -7.56 3.21 -0.78
CA VAL A 134 -6.70 3.80 0.25
C VAL A 134 -7.02 5.28 0.46
N GLY A 135 -7.42 5.99 -0.60
CA GLY A 135 -7.88 7.38 -0.52
C GLY A 135 -9.17 7.50 0.29
N CYS A 136 -10.15 6.62 0.06
CA CYS A 136 -11.39 6.58 0.86
C CYS A 136 -11.09 6.29 2.34
N MET A 137 -10.20 5.32 2.62
CA MET A 137 -9.75 5.03 3.98
C MET A 137 -9.12 6.27 4.63
N SER A 138 -8.17 6.91 3.95
CA SER A 138 -7.47 8.11 4.44
C SER A 138 -8.43 9.27 4.72
N MET A 139 -9.37 9.53 3.81
CA MET A 139 -10.39 10.57 3.98
C MET A 139 -11.32 10.27 5.16
N THR A 140 -11.68 9.00 5.37
CA THR A 140 -12.48 8.59 6.52
C THR A 140 -11.75 8.87 7.83
N LEU A 141 -10.44 8.56 7.90
CA LEU A 141 -9.63 8.85 9.08
C LEU A 141 -9.54 10.37 9.34
N LEU A 142 -9.34 11.17 8.28
CA LEU A 142 -9.28 12.62 8.38
C LEU A 142 -10.61 13.20 8.89
N MET A 143 -11.73 12.82 8.28
CA MET A 143 -13.06 13.29 8.69
C MET A 143 -13.36 12.89 10.12
N ASN A 144 -13.05 11.66 10.49
CA ASN A 144 -13.24 11.20 11.86
C ASN A 144 -12.37 11.99 12.86
N THR A 145 -11.10 12.27 12.53
CA THR A 145 -10.24 13.13 13.36
C THR A 145 -10.83 14.52 13.52
N ILE A 146 -11.32 15.15 12.44
CA ILE A 146 -11.92 16.49 12.47
C ILE A 146 -13.18 16.51 13.34
N LEU A 147 -14.09 15.54 13.14
CA LEU A 147 -15.32 15.45 13.93
C LEU A 147 -15.02 15.30 15.41
N GLU A 148 -14.04 14.48 15.78
CA GLU A 148 -13.63 14.33 17.18
C GLU A 148 -13.11 15.65 17.80
N GLN A 149 -12.39 16.48 17.05
CA GLN A 149 -11.99 17.81 17.54
C GLN A 149 -13.18 18.74 17.75
N ILE A 150 -14.25 18.59 16.97
CA ILE A 150 -15.45 19.43 17.07
C ILE A 150 -16.34 18.98 18.24
N TYR A 151 -16.44 17.67 18.48
CA TYR A 151 -17.36 17.10 19.48
C TYR A 151 -16.75 16.84 20.87
N LEU A 152 -15.41 16.83 21.01
CA LEU A 152 -14.71 16.68 22.30
C LEU A 152 -14.26 18.01 22.91
N VAL A 153 -14.54 19.13 22.23
CA VAL A 153 -14.48 20.50 22.76
C VAL A 153 -15.85 20.85 23.34
#